data_AF-A0A3D3W8U5-F1
#
_entry.id   AF-A0A3D3W8U5-F1
#
_cell.length_a   1.000
_cell.length_b   1.000
_cell.length_c   1.000
_cell.angle_alpha   90.00
_cell.angle_beta   90.00
_cell.angle_gamma   90.00
#
_symmetry.space_group_name_H-M   'P 1'
#
loop_
_entity.id
_entity.type
_entity.pdbx_description
1 polymer ?
#
loop_
_entity_poly.entity_id
_entity_poly.type
_entity_poly.pdbx_seq_one_letter_code
_entity_poly.pdbx_strand_id
1 'polypeptide(L)'
;MIAWKTEYKGTKIEVRNSHQKIELVVDDNIVDACQDLKFKGKSMELKADHDGHLIRCVFEKKVLCMMAKIYYDDRMLEGKEIVI
;
A
#
# COMPACT_ATOMS: atom_id res chain seq x y z
N MET A 1 4.53 -9.59 -9.26
CA MET A 1 5.27 -8.33 -9.49
C MET A 1 5.16 -7.51 -8.21
N ILE A 2 6.26 -7.02 -7.66
CA ILE A 2 6.27 -6.18 -6.44
C ILE A 2 6.31 -4.73 -6.91
N ALA A 3 5.35 -3.93 -6.46
CA ALA A 3 5.27 -2.53 -6.85
C ALA A 3 6.16 -1.64 -5.98
N TRP A 4 6.30 -1.98 -4.69
CA TRP A 4 7.12 -1.23 -3.75
C TRP A 4 7.43 -2.05 -2.51
N LYS A 5 8.58 -1.77 -1.88
CA LYS A 5 9.00 -2.37 -0.61
C LYS A 5 9.86 -1.40 0.19
N THR A 6 9.71 -1.40 1.51
CA THR A 6 10.63 -0.76 2.46
C THR A 6 10.78 -1.58 3.73
N GLU A 7 11.74 -1.19 4.57
CA GLU A 7 11.85 -1.65 5.95
C GLU A 7 11.91 -0.42 6.86
N TYR A 8 11.09 -0.39 7.90
CA TYR A 8 11.06 0.70 8.87
C TYR A 8 10.99 0.13 10.28
N LYS A 9 11.96 0.51 11.13
CA LYS A 9 12.09 0.02 12.52
C LYS A 9 12.06 -1.52 12.66
N GLY A 10 12.51 -2.24 11.64
CA GLY A 10 12.51 -3.72 11.61
C GLY A 10 11.26 -4.34 11.02
N THR A 11 10.20 -3.55 10.78
CA THR A 11 8.99 -4.00 10.08
C THR A 11 9.19 -3.86 8.58
N LYS A 12 9.03 -4.96 7.84
CA LYS A 12 9.08 -4.99 6.37
C LYS A 12 7.70 -4.69 5.82
N ILE A 13 7.58 -3.65 5.00
CA ILE A 13 6.30 -3.24 4.40
C ILE A 13 6.45 -3.34 2.89
N GLU A 14 5.56 -4.08 2.25
CA GLU A 14 5.58 -4.33 0.83
C GLU A 14 4.18 -4.12 0.25
N VAL A 15 4.13 -3.47 -0.91
CA VAL A 15 2.91 -3.34 -1.70
C VAL A 15 3.09 -4.20 -2.94
N ARG A 16 2.30 -5.26 -3.02
CA ARG A 16 2.25 -6.12 -4.21
C ARG A 16 1.11 -5.65 -5.09
N ASN A 17 1.37 -5.60 -6.39
CA ASN A 17 0.39 -5.17 -7.36
C ASN A 17 0.34 -6.16 -8.52
N SER A 18 -0.88 -6.46 -8.94
CA SER A 18 -1.21 -7.19 -10.15
C SER A 18 -2.36 -6.47 -10.86
N HIS A 19 -2.62 -6.81 -12.12
CA HIS A 19 -3.66 -6.17 -12.94
C HIS A 19 -5.05 -6.06 -12.28
N GLN A 20 -5.39 -6.91 -11.31
CA GLN A 20 -6.72 -6.92 -10.66
C GLN A 20 -6.67 -6.80 -9.14
N LYS A 21 -5.48 -6.77 -8.52
CA LYS A 21 -5.34 -6.86 -7.07
C LYS A 21 -4.15 -6.07 -6.56
N ILE A 22 -4.34 -5.34 -5.47
CA ILE A 22 -3.27 -4.78 -4.66
C ILE A 22 -3.30 -5.42 -3.27
N GLU A 23 -2.13 -5.79 -2.76
CA GLU A 23 -1.94 -6.37 -1.43
C GLU A 23 -0.98 -5.50 -0.63
N LEU A 24 -1.34 -5.22 0.62
CA LEU A 24 -0.44 -4.72 1.63
C LEU A 24 0.12 -5.92 2.39
N VAL A 25 1.44 -6.06 2.36
CA VAL A 25 2.18 -7.14 3.00
C VAL A 25 3.06 -6.53 4.08
N VAL A 26 2.97 -7.05 5.29
CA VAL A 26 3.77 -6.63 6.44
C VAL A 26 4.42 -7.86 7.05
N ASP A 27 5.75 -7.86 7.18
CA ASP A 27 6.56 -9.00 7.64
C ASP A 27 6.17 -10.32 6.95
N ASP A 28 6.12 -10.25 5.62
CA ASP A 28 5.78 -11.37 4.71
C ASP A 28 4.34 -11.90 4.82
N ASN A 29 3.49 -11.28 5.66
CA ASN A 29 2.07 -11.59 5.80
C ASN A 29 1.20 -10.60 5.03
N ILE A 30 0.21 -11.09 4.27
CA ILE A 30 -0.80 -10.23 3.64
C ILE A 30 -1.75 -9.76 4.74
N VAL A 31 -1.70 -8.46 5.06
CA VAL A 31 -2.49 -7.87 6.13
C VAL A 31 -3.77 -7.19 5.62
N ASP A 32 -3.76 -6.73 4.37
CA ASP A 32 -4.94 -6.19 3.70
C ASP A 32 -4.81 -6.36 2.18
N ALA A 33 -5.93 -6.48 1.47
CA ALA A 33 -5.93 -6.58 0.02
C ALA A 33 -7.23 -6.05 -0.58
N CYS A 34 -7.11 -5.38 -1.73
CA CYS A 34 -8.26 -4.99 -2.53
C CYS A 34 -8.25 -5.74 -3.86
N GLN A 35 -9.38 -6.39 -4.15
CA GLN A 35 -9.69 -7.01 -5.44
C GLN A 35 -10.59 -6.07 -6.27
N ASP A 36 -10.51 -6.16 -7.59
CA ASP A 36 -11.26 -5.35 -8.57
C ASP A 36 -10.94 -3.84 -8.57
N LEU A 37 -9.88 -3.39 -7.89
CA LEU A 37 -9.42 -1.99 -7.83
C LEU A 37 -10.59 -0.99 -7.70
N LYS A 38 -11.52 -1.25 -6.76
CA LYS A 38 -12.72 -0.42 -6.58
C LYS A 38 -12.37 0.86 -5.82
N PHE A 39 -11.97 1.89 -6.57
CA PHE A 39 -11.74 3.24 -6.04
C PHE A 39 -13.03 3.84 -5.49
N LYS A 40 -12.97 4.40 -4.28
CA LYS A 40 -14.04 5.25 -3.73
C LYS A 40 -13.74 6.69 -4.12
N GLY A 41 -14.31 7.11 -5.25
CA GLY A 41 -14.02 8.43 -5.82
C GLY A 41 -12.63 8.47 -6.47
N LYS A 42 -11.72 9.31 -5.96
CA LYS A 42 -10.36 9.51 -6.52
C LYS A 42 -9.29 8.63 -5.86
N SER A 43 -9.60 7.96 -4.76
CA SER A 43 -8.62 7.17 -4.01
C SER A 43 -9.19 5.85 -3.49
N MET A 44 -8.27 4.99 -3.08
CA MET A 44 -8.48 3.73 -2.40
C MET A 44 -7.49 3.64 -1.24
N GLU A 45 -7.83 2.92 -0.18
CA GLU A 45 -6.97 2.80 1.00
C GLU A 45 -6.93 1.34 1.45
N LEU A 46 -5.73 0.84 1.73
CA LEU A 46 -5.48 -0.39 2.46
C LEU A 46 -4.93 -0.02 3.83
N LYS A 47 -5.36 -0.71 4.89
CA LYS A 47 -4.92 -0.41 6.25
C LYS A 47 -4.79 -1.65 7.11
N ALA A 48 -3.80 -1.64 7.98
CA ALA A 48 -3.56 -2.70 8.95
C ALA A 48 -3.04 -2.12 10.26
N ASP A 49 -3.46 -2.73 11.37
CA ASP A 49 -2.79 -2.55 12.66
C ASP A 49 -1.70 -3.62 12.77
N HIS A 50 -0.49 -3.22 13.12
CA HIS A 50 0.64 -4.11 13.29
C HIS A 50 1.46 -3.66 14.49
N ASP A 51 1.53 -4.50 15.52
CA ASP A 51 2.24 -4.22 16.79
C ASP A 51 1.87 -2.86 17.44
N GLY A 52 0.59 -2.46 17.34
CA GLY A 52 0.09 -1.19 17.88
C GLY A 52 0.37 0.03 17.01
N HIS A 53 0.84 -0.21 15.78
CA HIS A 53 1.13 0.81 14.79
C HIS A 53 0.14 0.72 13.62
N LEU A 54 -0.43 1.87 13.24
CA LEU A 54 -1.31 1.94 12.07
C LEU A 54 -0.49 2.08 10.80
N ILE A 55 -0.58 1.08 9.94
CA ILE A 55 -0.03 1.09 8.59
C ILE A 55 -1.16 1.38 7.61
N ARG A 56 -1.03 2.45 6.83
CA ARG A 56 -2.05 2.87 5.88
C ARG A 56 -1.42 3.15 4.52
N CYS A 57 -1.87 2.45 3.48
CA CYS A 57 -1.46 2.67 2.11
C CYS A 57 -2.61 3.28 1.30
N VAL A 58 -2.43 4.49 0.82
CA VAL A 58 -3.43 5.24 0.04
C VAL A 58 -3.03 5.25 -1.43
N PHE A 59 -3.93 4.82 -2.30
CA PHE A 59 -3.77 4.76 -3.74
C PHE A 59 -4.62 5.84 -4.40
N GLU A 60 -4.03 6.69 -5.24
CA GLU A 60 -4.74 7.71 -6.01
C GLU A 60 -4.91 7.29 -7.47
N LYS A 61 -6.12 7.47 -8.02
CA LYS A 61 -6.44 7.20 -9.43
C LYS A 61 -5.98 8.40 -10.28
N LYS A 62 -4.84 8.28 -10.96
CA LYS A 62 -4.37 9.22 -12.00
C LYS A 62 -4.55 8.65 -13.42
N VAL A 63 -4.43 9.53 -14.41
CA VAL A 63 -4.62 9.25 -15.86
C VAL A 63 -3.67 8.15 -16.38
N LEU A 64 -2.53 7.92 -15.70
CA LEU A 64 -1.63 6.79 -15.92
C LEU A 64 -1.13 6.30 -14.56
N CYS A 65 -1.65 5.16 -14.12
CA CYS A 65 -1.08 4.25 -13.11
C CYS A 65 -0.92 4.78 -11.66
N MET A 66 -1.11 3.89 -10.70
CA MET A 66 -1.51 4.21 -9.32
C MET A 66 -0.39 4.84 -8.49
N MET A 67 -0.63 5.98 -7.84
CA MET A 67 0.31 6.54 -6.87
C MET A 67 0.01 6.01 -5.47
N ALA A 68 0.98 5.41 -4.77
CA ALA A 68 0.81 4.92 -3.41
C ALA A 68 1.51 5.83 -2.38
N LYS A 69 0.79 6.24 -1.33
CA LYS A 69 1.34 6.92 -0.14
C LYS A 69 1.20 5.99 1.05
N ILE A 70 2.31 5.69 1.73
CA ILE A 70 2.31 4.80 2.89
C ILE A 70 2.57 5.60 4.15
N TYR A 71 1.71 5.42 5.14
CA TYR A 71 1.80 6.02 6.45
C TYR A 71 2.05 4.91 7.47
N TYR A 72 3.01 5.13 8.37
CA TYR A 72 3.28 4.32 9.54
C TYR A 72 3.33 5.27 10.73
N ASP A 73 2.50 5.08 11.76
CA ASP A 73 2.40 6.02 12.90
C ASP A 73 2.24 7.49 12.48
N ASP A 74 1.35 7.76 11.51
CA ASP A 74 1.15 9.07 10.90
C ASP A 74 2.36 9.68 10.17
N ARG A 75 3.52 9.01 10.16
CA ARG A 75 4.67 9.40 9.35
C ARG A 75 4.54 8.83 7.96
N MET A 76 4.66 9.71 6.97
CA MET A 76 4.75 9.28 5.58
C MET A 76 6.12 8.64 5.34
N LEU A 77 6.13 7.34 5.06
CA LEU A 77 7.29 6.65 4.50
C LEU A 77 7.36 6.97 3.00
N GLU A 78 8.53 6.80 2.36
CA GLU A 78 8.74 7.13 0.93
C GLU A 78 7.67 6.48 0.02
N GLY A 79 6.55 7.17 -0.21
CA GLY A 79 5.51 6.74 -1.12
C GLY A 79 6.01 6.93 -2.55
N LYS A 80 6.28 5.83 -3.25
CA LYS A 80 6.68 5.87 -4.66
C LYS A 80 5.47 5.68 -5.56
N GLU A 81 5.57 6.26 -6.75
CA GLU A 81 4.64 6.02 -7.84
C GLU A 81 4.70 4.54 -8.24
N ILE A 82 3.54 3.88 -8.32
CA ILE A 82 3.43 2.51 -8.82
C ILE A 82 3.03 2.60 -10.29
N VAL A 83 4.03 2.48 -11.16
CA VAL A 83 3.80 2.37 -12.61
C VAL A 83 3.37 0.92 -12.89
N ILE A 84 2.17 0.75 -13.47
CA ILE A 84 1.61 -0.53 -13.94
C ILE A 84 1.92 -0.65 -15.42
#